data_AF-A0A552DYW2-F1
#
_entry.id   AF-A0A552DYW2-F1
#
_cell.length_a   1.000
_cell.length_b   1.000
_cell.length_c   1.000
_cell.angle_alpha   90.00
_cell.angle_beta   90.00
_cell.angle_gamma   90.00
#
_symmetry.space_group_name_H-M   'P 1'
#
loop_
_entity.id
_entity.type
_entity.pdbx_description
1 polymer ?
#
loop_
_entity_poly.entity_id
_entity_poly.type
_entity_poly.pdbx_seq_one_letter_code
_entity_poly.pdbx_strand_id
1 'polypeptide(L)'
;MSLTYRCQLQNRSITLTRELANSGEAKVWHTNLNGYLAKIYHNPHNERVDKLQLMVRNRPSDPNAHLNHISFAWPYSILED
;
A
#
# COMPACT_ATOMS: atom_id res chain seq x y z
N MET A 1 -16.26 -5.83 9.76
CA MET A 1 -16.17 -6.24 8.34
C MET A 1 -14.70 -6.24 7.95
N SER A 2 -14.20 -7.36 7.42
CA SER A 2 -12.88 -7.44 6.79
C SER A 2 -13.05 -7.29 5.29
N LEU A 3 -12.18 -6.50 4.66
CA LEU A 3 -12.15 -6.34 3.20
C LEU A 3 -11.00 -7.16 2.66
N THR A 4 -11.17 -7.80 1.50
CA THR A 4 -10.10 -8.58 0.88
C THR A 4 -9.79 -7.99 -0.49
N TYR A 5 -8.52 -7.80 -0.78
CA TYR A 5 -8.03 -7.28 -2.06
C TYR A 5 -6.95 -8.20 -2.60
N ARG A 6 -6.79 -8.28 -3.91
CA ARG A 6 -5.65 -8.91 -4.55
C ARG A 6 -4.45 -7.96 -4.59
N CYS A 7 -3.32 -8.44 -4.11
CA CYS A 7 -2.02 -7.78 -4.26
C CYS A 7 -1.42 -8.15 -5.60
N GLN A 8 -1.31 -7.19 -6.51
CA GLN A 8 -0.82 -7.46 -7.87
C GLN A 8 0.60 -8.05 -7.89
N LEU A 9 1.55 -7.46 -7.14
CA LEU A 9 2.95 -7.88 -7.20
C LEU A 9 3.19 -9.29 -6.62
N GLN A 10 2.44 -9.65 -5.57
CA GLN A 10 2.58 -10.95 -4.91
C GLN A 10 1.58 -11.99 -5.42
N ASN A 11 0.68 -11.58 -6.32
CA ASN A 11 -0.40 -12.39 -6.84
C ASN A 11 -1.19 -13.16 -5.75
N ARG A 12 -1.47 -12.50 -4.62
CA ARG A 12 -2.15 -13.10 -3.47
C ARG A 12 -3.19 -12.18 -2.86
N SER A 13 -4.19 -12.76 -2.21
CA SER A 13 -5.18 -12.00 -1.45
C SER A 13 -4.59 -11.48 -0.13
N ILE A 14 -4.91 -10.23 0.17
CA ILE A 14 -4.59 -9.54 1.42
C ILE A 14 -5.92 -9.13 2.06
N THR A 15 -6.03 -9.38 3.35
CA THR A 15 -7.21 -9.00 4.14
C THR A 15 -6.90 -7.77 4.97
N LEU A 16 -7.73 -6.75 4.85
CA LEU A 16 -7.73 -5.57 5.71
C LEU A 16 -8.47 -5.91 7.00
N THR A 17 -7.77 -5.82 8.12
CA THR A 17 -8.24 -6.33 9.41
C THR A 17 -8.80 -5.22 10.29
N ARG A 18 -8.09 -4.09 10.40
CA ARG A 18 -8.47 -2.96 11.27
C ARG A 18 -8.13 -1.64 10.60
N GLU A 19 -9.08 -0.73 10.54
CA GLU A 19 -8.84 0.65 10.14
C GLU A 19 -7.97 1.33 11.19
N LEU A 20 -6.89 1.98 10.75
CA LEU A 20 -5.97 2.73 11.61
C LEU A 20 -6.28 4.22 11.61
N ALA A 21 -6.61 4.75 10.43
CA ALA A 21 -6.89 6.15 10.25
C ALA A 21 -7.78 6.34 9.02
N ASN A 22 -8.59 7.39 9.06
CA ASN A 22 -9.45 7.80 7.99
C ASN A 22 -9.41 9.33 7.94
N SER A 23 -8.65 9.87 6.98
CA SER A 23 -8.46 11.31 6.86
C SER A 23 -7.86 11.66 5.50
N GLY A 24 -7.98 12.94 5.12
CA GLY A 24 -7.42 13.46 3.88
C GLY A 24 -7.93 12.70 2.65
N GLU A 25 -7.02 12.03 1.94
CA GLU A 25 -7.30 11.37 0.66
C GLU A 25 -7.63 9.86 0.77
N ALA A 26 -7.41 9.24 1.93
CA ALA A 26 -7.47 7.78 2.04
C ALA A 26 -7.67 7.26 3.47
N LYS A 27 -8.06 6.00 3.55
CA LYS A 27 -8.03 5.19 4.77
C LYS A 27 -6.76 4.37 4.84
N VAL A 28 -6.16 4.28 6.03
CA VAL A 28 -5.03 3.39 6.31
C VAL A 28 -5.55 2.20 7.11
N TRP A 29 -5.13 0.99 6.73
CA TRP A 29 -5.57 -0.26 7.34
C TRP A 29 -4.39 -1.13 7.74
N HIS A 30 -4.53 -1.84 8.86
CA HIS A 30 -3.76 -3.05 9.09
C HIS A 30 -4.14 -4.11 8.08
N THR A 31 -3.14 -4.91 7.71
CA THR A 31 -3.32 -6.07 6.86
C THR A 31 -3.01 -7.35 7.65
N ASN A 32 -3.37 -8.50 7.09
CA ASN A 32 -2.91 -9.80 7.57
C ASN A 32 -1.43 -10.08 7.24
N LEU A 33 -0.71 -9.13 6.63
CA LEU A 33 0.71 -9.23 6.32
C LEU A 33 1.54 -8.40 7.30
N ASN A 34 2.45 -9.05 8.01
CA ASN A 34 3.36 -8.36 8.91
C ASN A 34 4.26 -7.39 8.15
N GLY A 35 4.42 -6.18 8.69
CA GLY A 35 5.23 -5.12 8.10
C GLY A 35 4.55 -4.31 6.99
N TYR A 36 3.29 -4.60 6.65
CA TYR A 36 2.55 -3.88 5.61
C TYR A 36 1.25 -3.26 6.12
N LEU A 37 1.05 -2.00 5.72
CA LEU A 37 -0.22 -1.30 5.83
C LEU A 37 -0.81 -1.13 4.43
N ALA A 38 -2.14 -1.10 4.34
CA ALA A 38 -2.83 -0.76 3.11
C ALA A 38 -3.34 0.68 3.19
N LYS A 39 -3.22 1.42 2.09
CA LYS A 39 -3.81 2.75 1.92
C LYS A 39 -4.86 2.68 0.82
N ILE A 40 -6.13 2.82 1.20
CA ILE A 40 -7.29 2.73 0.30
C ILE A 40 -7.84 4.14 0.08
N TYR A 41 -7.72 4.64 -1.14
CA TYR A 41 -8.17 5.99 -1.51
C TYR A 41 -9.70 6.11 -1.50
N HIS A 42 -10.22 7.24 -1.05
CA HIS A 42 -11.67 7.49 -1.06
C HIS A 42 -12.24 7.63 -2.47
N ASN A 43 -11.48 8.27 -3.36
CA ASN A 43 -11.84 8.50 -4.75
C ASN A 43 -10.65 8.14 -5.64
N PRO A 44 -10.51 6.87 -6.07
CA PRO A 44 -9.49 6.48 -7.03
C PRO A 44 -9.75 7.19 -8.38
N HIS A 45 -8.70 7.71 -8.99
CA HIS A 45 -8.75 8.33 -10.32
C HIS A 45 -7.60 7.82 -11.16
N ASN A 46 -7.79 7.73 -12.48
CA ASN A 46 -6.84 7.07 -13.39
C ASN A 46 -5.42 7.64 -13.25
N GLU A 47 -5.27 8.96 -13.21
CA GLU A 47 -3.95 9.61 -13.04
C GLU A 47 -3.22 9.18 -11.75
N ARG A 48 -3.95 8.97 -10.65
CA ARG A 48 -3.35 8.47 -9.40
C ARG A 48 -2.95 7.02 -9.52
N VAL A 49 -3.77 6.20 -10.17
CA VAL A 49 -3.45 4.79 -10.40
C VAL A 49 -2.20 4.69 -11.28
N ASP A 50 -2.12 5.46 -12.36
CA ASP A 50 -0.96 5.50 -13.26
C ASP A 50 0.30 5.94 -12.52
N LYS A 51 0.20 7.01 -11.70
CA LYS A 51 1.29 7.46 -10.83
C LYS A 51 1.72 6.37 -9.86
N LEU A 52 0.80 5.69 -9.19
CA LEU A 52 1.12 4.62 -8.25
C LEU A 52 1.77 3.42 -8.95
N GLN A 53 1.29 3.04 -10.13
CA GLN A 53 1.91 2.00 -10.94
C GLN A 53 3.34 2.37 -11.31
N LEU A 54 3.59 3.64 -11.70
CA LEU A 54 4.93 4.14 -11.98
C LEU A 54 5.84 4.09 -10.75
N MET A 55 5.32 4.49 -9.58
CA MET A 55 6.05 4.45 -8.31
C MET A 55 6.42 3.02 -7.89
N VAL A 56 5.51 2.06 -8.06
CA VAL A 56 5.77 0.64 -7.75
C VAL A 56 6.81 0.06 -8.72
N ARG A 57 6.70 0.37 -10.03
CA ARG A 57 7.66 -0.08 -11.06
C ARG A 57 9.06 0.52 -10.87
N ASN A 58 9.16 1.78 -10.45
CA ASN A 58 10.42 2.51 -10.28
C ASN A 58 10.73 2.75 -8.79
N ARG A 59 10.65 1.70 -7.98
CA ARG A 59 10.90 1.81 -6.55
C ARG A 59 12.37 2.17 -6.28
N PRO A 60 12.65 3.27 -5.55
CA PRO A 60 14.01 3.61 -5.14
C PRO A 60 14.51 2.66 -4.05
N SER A 61 15.83 2.52 -3.96
CA SER A 61 16.48 1.86 -2.83
C SER A 61 16.34 2.72 -1.57
N ASP A 62 16.11 2.10 -0.41
CA ASP A 62 16.10 2.84 0.86
C ASP A 62 17.54 3.21 1.24
N PRO A 63 17.90 4.51 1.32
CA PRO A 63 19.26 4.93 1.60
C PRO A 63 19.74 4.44 2.98
N ASN A 64 18.83 4.25 3.94
CA ASN A 64 19.14 3.83 5.31
C ASN A 64 18.85 2.34 5.55
N ALA A 65 18.66 1.54 4.49
CA ALA A 65 18.51 0.09 4.62
C ALA A 65 19.68 -0.54 5.41
N HIS A 66 20.88 0.01 5.24
CA HIS A 66 22.09 -0.42 5.97
C HIS A 66 22.04 -0.16 7.49
N LEU A 67 21.15 0.72 7.95
CA LEU A 67 20.90 1.02 9.36
C LEU A 67 19.73 0.21 9.93
N ASN A 68 19.14 -0.71 9.15
CA ASN A 68 17.92 -1.42 9.51
C ASN A 68 16.76 -0.48 9.89
N HIS A 69 16.66 0.67 9.20
CA HIS A 69 15.68 1.71 9.48
C HIS A 69 14.90 2.10 8.20
N ILE A 70 13.58 1.91 8.23
CA ILE A 70 12.70 2.33 7.13
C ILE A 70 12.57 3.85 7.16
N SER A 71 13.10 4.52 6.14
CA SER A 71 13.22 5.98 6.16
C SER A 71 12.13 6.71 5.38
N PHE A 72 11.36 5.97 4.59
CA PHE A 72 10.18 6.48 3.93
C PHE A 72 9.19 5.35 3.63
N ALA A 73 7.91 5.71 3.58
CA ALA A 73 6.85 4.81 3.17
C ALA A 73 6.66 4.90 1.64
N TRP A 74 7.18 3.91 0.91
CA TRP A 74 6.97 3.76 -0.53
C TRP A 74 5.91 2.69 -0.83
N PRO A 75 5.04 2.87 -1.83
CA PRO A 75 4.09 1.83 -2.22
C PRO A 75 4.82 0.56 -2.69
N TYR A 76 4.40 -0.57 -2.13
CA TYR A 76 4.96 -1.89 -2.46
C TYR A 76 4.25 -2.54 -3.65
N SER A 77 2.91 -2.48 -3.66
CA SER A 77 2.07 -3.06 -4.69
C SER A 77 0.76 -2.28 -4.77
N ILE A 78 0.13 -2.31 -5.93
CA ILE A 78 -1.27 -1.93 -6.08
C ILE A 78 -2.14 -3.05 -5.50
N LEU A 79 -3.27 -2.63 -4.91
CA LEU A 79 -4.35 -3.50 -4.47
C LEU A 79 -5.53 -3.31 -5.42
N GLU A 80 -6.11 -4.42 -5.87
CA GLU A 80 -7.31 -4.47 -6.72
C GLU A 80 -8.36 -5.36 -6.04
N ASP A 81 -9.64 -5.08 -6.29
CA ASP A 81 -10.77 -5.90 -5.84
C ASP A 81 -11.04 -7.00 -6.87
#